data_AF-A0A7X7LYE6-F1
#
_entry.id   AF-A0A7X7LYE6-F1
#
_cell.length_a   1.000
_cell.length_b   1.000
_cell.length_c   1.000
_cell.angle_alpha   90.00
_cell.angle_beta   90.00
_cell.angle_gamma   90.00
#
_symmetry.space_group_name_H-M   'P 1'
#
loop_
_entity.id
_entity.type
_entity.pdbx_description
1 polymer ?
#
loop_
_entity_poly.entity_id
_entity_poly.type
_entity_poly.pdbx_seq_one_letter_code
_entity_poly.pdbx_strand_id
1 'polypeptide(L)'
;MPITSEVLTRLGVSRANADRHLEALNAAMAQHGIDTPLRIAHFLAQVVHESGHLKHVEENLNYSADGLANTWPARFGARDASGAYLRVMVGGRSRIKPNAAALQLQRKPEAIANACYASRMGNRDPASGDGWRYRGRGLIQLTGRDNYREFGRWVGEDVLADPDAVAGRHCARSAVFFWNRRGLNALADIDDLHGITRAINGGLNGFAARRELLEKARRALRELLPVAPGAGPALTPTHRVVPAQLNLRSAPQVSPATWIATLNQGSEVELCGEADSAGWVKVRVVVNRVLREGHVAQRYLAALPARARAATPEAAPAPALPAIPAVHMEENRADVIRARDGGRAYPLGEPDRPRRRAASAAGRAAMLREIVDYLDVAAPAHLRYRPKGGSTYCNIYACDYCYLAGAYLPRVWWTDRALQRIALGESVAVAYGDTVRELNANALHDWLEEHGTRFGWHREFDLSSLQAAANAGEVCLVVARRKDLNRSGHIVAVVPEDEDRLAHRDAVGEVLRPLESQAGTRNFRHEVSRSAWWRDARFQSHAYWRHP
;
A
#
# COMPACT_ATOMS: atom_id res chain seq x y z
N MET A 1 4.59 17.88 3.04
CA MET A 1 6.05 17.68 2.96
C MET A 1 6.45 17.71 1.48
N PRO A 2 7.33 18.63 1.02
CA PRO A 2 7.71 18.68 -0.39
C PRO A 2 8.71 17.57 -0.73
N ILE A 3 8.54 16.95 -1.89
CA ILE A 3 9.52 16.04 -2.49
C ILE A 3 10.61 16.83 -3.21
N THR A 4 11.72 16.17 -3.51
CA THR A 4 12.84 16.73 -4.29
C THR A 4 12.95 16.06 -5.66
N SER A 5 13.69 16.66 -6.59
CA SER A 5 14.01 16.00 -7.87
C SER A 5 14.73 14.67 -7.67
N GLU A 6 15.52 14.54 -6.60
CA GLU A 6 16.24 13.30 -6.28
C GLU A 6 15.28 12.16 -5.90
N VAL A 7 14.17 12.47 -5.22
CA VAL A 7 13.11 11.48 -4.98
C VAL A 7 12.59 10.95 -6.33
N LEU A 8 12.25 11.82 -7.27
CA LEU A 8 11.71 11.43 -8.58
C LEU A 8 12.73 10.65 -9.42
N THR A 9 14.01 11.03 -9.42
CA THR A 9 15.04 10.33 -10.19
C THR A 9 15.26 8.91 -9.68
N ARG A 10 15.10 8.66 -8.37
CA ARG A 10 15.13 7.29 -7.81
C ARG A 10 13.97 6.40 -8.23
N LEU A 11 12.86 7.00 -8.69
CA LEU A 11 11.78 6.27 -9.35
C LEU A 11 12.07 6.00 -10.85
N GLY A 12 13.21 6.44 -11.38
CA GLY A 12 13.56 6.29 -12.80
C GLY A 12 13.13 7.46 -13.69
N VAL A 13 12.69 8.57 -13.12
CA VAL A 13 12.39 9.81 -13.87
C VAL A 13 13.71 10.48 -14.27
N SER A 14 13.79 10.99 -15.50
CA SER A 14 14.97 11.77 -15.91
C SER A 14 15.05 13.08 -15.12
N ARG A 15 16.27 13.60 -14.87
CA ARG A 15 16.44 14.84 -14.13
C ARG A 15 15.66 16.01 -14.73
N ALA A 16 15.67 16.13 -16.07
CA ALA A 16 14.93 17.17 -16.78
C ALA A 16 13.41 17.06 -16.57
N ASN A 17 12.83 15.85 -16.59
CA ASN A 17 11.41 15.66 -16.34
C ASN A 17 11.05 15.88 -14.87
N ALA A 18 11.93 15.47 -13.94
CA ALA A 18 11.75 15.70 -12.52
C ALA A 18 11.68 17.20 -12.23
N ASP A 19 12.67 17.97 -12.69
CA ASP A 19 12.73 19.42 -12.50
C ASP A 19 11.53 20.14 -13.13
N ARG A 20 11.09 19.70 -14.33
CA ARG A 20 9.92 20.25 -15.02
C ARG A 20 8.62 20.16 -14.20
N HIS A 21 8.42 19.06 -13.47
CA HIS A 21 7.14 18.77 -12.80
C HIS A 21 7.18 18.97 -11.29
N LEU A 22 8.36 19.15 -10.69
CA LEU A 22 8.56 19.14 -9.24
C LEU A 22 7.69 20.16 -8.51
N GLU A 23 7.77 21.42 -8.92
CA GLU A 23 7.07 22.53 -8.26
C GLU A 23 5.55 22.33 -8.31
N ALA A 24 5.03 22.01 -9.51
CA ALA A 24 3.60 21.79 -9.72
C ALA A 24 3.08 20.56 -8.93
N LEU A 25 3.86 19.48 -8.86
CA LEU A 25 3.53 18.30 -8.06
C LEU A 25 3.48 18.65 -6.57
N ASN A 26 4.51 19.34 -6.05
CA ASN A 26 4.58 19.74 -4.66
C ASN A 26 3.42 20.66 -4.25
N ALA A 27 3.15 21.69 -5.06
CA ALA A 27 2.06 22.63 -4.82
C ALA A 27 0.69 21.90 -4.82
N ALA A 28 0.44 21.08 -5.85
CA ALA A 28 -0.83 20.36 -5.96
C ALA A 28 -1.03 19.32 -4.85
N MET A 29 0.01 18.55 -4.49
CA MET A 29 -0.09 17.58 -3.39
C MET A 29 -0.37 18.26 -2.04
N ALA A 30 0.35 19.36 -1.75
CA ALA A 30 0.21 20.08 -0.49
C ALA A 30 -1.19 20.69 -0.31
N GLN A 31 -1.74 21.29 -1.37
CA GLN A 31 -3.07 21.91 -1.34
C GLN A 31 -4.21 20.90 -1.05
N HIS A 32 -3.96 19.62 -1.26
CA HIS A 32 -4.99 18.58 -1.26
C HIS A 32 -4.71 17.41 -0.32
N GLY A 33 -3.83 17.60 0.67
CA GLY A 33 -3.61 16.62 1.74
C GLY A 33 -2.95 15.33 1.28
N ILE A 34 -2.18 15.36 0.18
CA ILE A 34 -1.26 14.27 -0.20
C ILE A 34 0.09 14.59 0.46
N ASP A 35 0.11 14.54 1.79
CA ASP A 35 1.16 15.17 2.60
C ASP A 35 1.89 14.22 3.57
N THR A 36 1.40 13.00 3.72
CA THR A 36 2.10 11.92 4.44
C THR A 36 3.08 11.18 3.51
N PRO A 37 4.18 10.62 4.04
CA PRO A 37 5.12 9.84 3.22
C PRO A 37 4.43 8.72 2.43
N LEU A 38 3.42 8.07 3.02
CA LEU A 38 2.72 6.95 2.38
C LEU A 38 1.79 7.42 1.25
N ARG A 39 1.02 8.50 1.47
CA ARG A 39 0.18 9.12 0.42
C ARG A 39 1.02 9.60 -0.75
N ILE A 40 2.14 10.28 -0.46
CA ILE A 40 3.09 10.75 -1.48
C ILE A 40 3.67 9.56 -2.24
N ALA A 41 4.09 8.49 -1.55
CA ALA A 41 4.65 7.31 -2.20
C ALA A 41 3.66 6.67 -3.19
N HIS A 42 2.41 6.45 -2.76
CA HIS A 42 1.37 5.90 -3.63
C HIS A 42 1.03 6.82 -4.79
N PHE A 43 0.84 8.12 -4.53
CA PHE A 43 0.53 9.08 -5.58
C PHE A 43 1.63 9.12 -6.65
N LEU A 44 2.90 9.21 -6.23
CA LEU A 44 4.03 9.21 -7.15
C LEU A 44 4.15 7.90 -7.93
N ALA A 45 3.94 6.75 -7.29
CA ALA A 45 3.99 5.46 -7.98
C ALA A 45 3.00 5.40 -9.15
N GLN A 46 1.79 5.91 -8.95
CA GLN A 46 0.76 5.94 -9.99
C GLN A 46 1.08 6.95 -11.09
N VAL A 47 1.42 8.19 -10.71
CA VAL A 47 1.72 9.27 -11.66
C VAL A 47 2.94 8.96 -12.51
N VAL A 48 4.01 8.39 -11.93
CA VAL A 48 5.20 7.96 -12.67
C VAL A 48 4.86 6.81 -13.62
N HIS A 49 4.00 5.88 -13.21
CA HIS A 49 3.58 4.79 -14.09
C HIS A 49 2.76 5.28 -15.29
N GLU A 50 1.71 6.05 -15.05
CA GLU A 50 0.74 6.48 -16.08
C GLU A 50 1.35 7.40 -17.13
N SER A 51 2.31 8.25 -16.73
CA SER A 51 2.97 9.21 -17.60
C SER A 51 4.24 8.67 -18.28
N GLY A 52 4.58 7.40 -18.06
CA GLY A 52 5.83 6.82 -18.55
C GLY A 52 7.06 7.54 -18.01
N HIS A 53 7.16 7.69 -16.69
CA HIS A 53 8.20 8.42 -15.97
C HIS A 53 8.19 9.93 -16.23
N LEU A 54 7.01 10.54 -16.12
CA LEU A 54 6.76 11.97 -16.34
C LEU A 54 7.20 12.45 -17.73
N LYS A 55 7.23 11.54 -18.70
CA LYS A 55 7.66 11.84 -20.07
C LYS A 55 6.48 12.31 -20.93
N HIS A 56 5.31 11.76 -20.67
CA HIS A 56 4.12 11.97 -21.48
C HIS A 56 3.06 12.73 -20.67
N VAL A 57 2.60 13.84 -21.24
CA VAL A 57 1.52 14.68 -20.68
C VAL A 57 0.28 14.68 -21.56
N GLU A 58 0.33 13.99 -22.69
CA GLU A 58 -0.80 13.74 -23.60
C GLU A 58 -0.57 12.42 -24.35
N GLU A 59 -1.66 11.79 -24.76
CA GLU A 59 -1.60 10.65 -25.68
C GLU A 59 -1.34 11.11 -27.12
N ASN A 60 -0.52 10.35 -27.86
CA ASN A 60 -0.17 10.69 -29.26
C ASN A 60 -1.13 10.07 -30.29
N LEU A 61 -1.88 9.04 -29.91
CA LEU A 61 -2.85 8.27 -30.72
C LEU A 61 -2.34 7.85 -32.12
N ASN A 62 -1.03 7.74 -32.31
CA ASN A 62 -0.42 7.44 -33.62
C ASN A 62 -0.21 5.93 -33.82
N TYR A 63 -1.32 5.19 -33.93
CA TYR A 63 -1.30 3.73 -34.05
C TYR A 63 -1.21 3.24 -35.51
N SER A 64 -0.48 2.15 -35.75
CA SER A 64 -0.61 1.36 -36.98
C SER A 64 -1.93 0.56 -36.96
N ALA A 65 -2.34 0.00 -38.11
CA ALA A 65 -3.52 -0.87 -38.16
C ALA A 65 -3.40 -2.09 -37.23
N ASP A 66 -2.21 -2.71 -37.20
CA ASP A 66 -1.89 -3.80 -36.25
C ASP A 66 -2.00 -3.33 -34.79
N GLY A 67 -1.47 -2.14 -34.47
CA GLY A 67 -1.56 -1.55 -33.14
C GLY A 67 -3.01 -1.32 -32.70
N LEU A 68 -3.86 -0.80 -33.59
CA LEU A 68 -5.30 -0.60 -33.34
C LEU A 68 -6.00 -1.93 -33.04
N ALA A 69 -5.77 -2.96 -33.87
CA ALA A 69 -6.40 -4.27 -33.74
C ALA A 69 -6.03 -4.99 -32.44
N ASN A 70 -4.83 -4.75 -31.90
CA ASN A 70 -4.36 -5.39 -30.67
C ASN A 70 -4.57 -4.53 -29.42
N THR A 71 -4.86 -3.22 -29.57
CA THR A 71 -5.22 -2.32 -28.45
C THR A 71 -6.73 -2.30 -28.21
N TRP A 72 -7.53 -2.25 -29.27
CA TRP A 72 -9.00 -2.29 -29.21
C TRP A 72 -9.57 -3.37 -30.14
N PRO A 73 -9.33 -4.66 -29.84
CA PRO A 73 -9.70 -5.76 -30.72
C PRO A 73 -11.21 -5.81 -31.03
N ALA A 74 -12.06 -5.43 -30.07
CA ALA A 74 -13.50 -5.38 -30.29
C ALA A 74 -13.92 -4.39 -31.39
N ARG A 75 -13.13 -3.33 -31.63
CA ARG A 75 -13.40 -2.31 -32.66
C ARG A 75 -12.64 -2.57 -33.95
N PHE A 76 -11.41 -3.03 -33.85
CA PHE A 76 -10.43 -3.02 -34.94
C PHE A 76 -9.90 -4.41 -35.34
N GLY A 77 -10.28 -5.45 -34.61
CA GLY A 77 -9.94 -6.83 -34.93
C GLY A 77 -10.91 -7.44 -35.95
N ALA A 78 -10.37 -8.13 -36.95
CA ALA A 78 -11.15 -8.93 -37.87
C ALA A 78 -11.60 -10.24 -37.20
N ARG A 79 -12.83 -10.67 -37.48
CA ARG A 79 -13.41 -11.91 -36.96
C ARG A 79 -13.83 -12.83 -38.09
N ASP A 80 -13.84 -14.14 -37.84
CA ASP A 80 -14.41 -15.13 -38.76
C ASP A 80 -15.93 -15.25 -38.58
N ALA A 81 -16.55 -16.15 -39.34
CA ALA A 81 -17.99 -16.42 -39.31
C ALA A 81 -18.49 -16.94 -37.95
N SER A 82 -17.61 -17.53 -37.12
CA SER A 82 -17.94 -17.98 -35.76
C SER A 82 -17.83 -16.85 -34.73
N GLY A 83 -17.33 -15.68 -35.14
CA GLY A 83 -17.06 -14.55 -34.27
C GLY A 83 -15.70 -14.63 -33.56
N ALA A 84 -14.86 -15.62 -33.84
CA ALA A 84 -13.51 -15.69 -33.29
C ALA A 84 -12.57 -14.70 -34.00
N TYR A 85 -11.59 -14.15 -33.27
CA TYR A 85 -10.62 -13.22 -33.86
C TYR A 85 -9.65 -13.94 -34.79
N LEU A 86 -9.53 -13.44 -36.02
CA LEU A 86 -8.54 -13.90 -36.98
C LEU A 86 -7.14 -13.50 -36.50
N ARG A 87 -6.17 -14.43 -36.57
CA ARG A 87 -4.79 -14.17 -36.16
C ARG A 87 -3.82 -14.28 -37.34
N VAL A 88 -2.79 -13.43 -37.34
CA VAL A 88 -1.73 -13.37 -38.35
C VAL A 88 -0.37 -13.30 -37.67
N MET A 89 0.67 -13.80 -38.35
CA MET A 89 2.06 -13.67 -37.89
C MET A 89 2.67 -12.36 -38.38
N VAL A 90 3.07 -11.50 -37.46
CA VAL A 90 3.75 -10.22 -37.77
C VAL A 90 5.02 -10.13 -36.93
N GLY A 91 6.18 -10.10 -37.60
CA GLY A 91 7.49 -10.04 -36.92
C GLY A 91 7.71 -11.22 -35.96
N GLY A 92 7.30 -12.43 -36.34
CA GLY A 92 7.47 -13.64 -35.53
C GLY A 92 6.52 -13.77 -34.33
N ARG A 93 5.50 -12.90 -34.20
CA ARG A 93 4.50 -12.97 -33.12
C ARG A 93 3.10 -13.13 -33.69
N SER A 94 2.28 -13.97 -33.04
CA SER A 94 0.86 -14.14 -33.38
C SER A 94 0.04 -12.95 -32.88
N ARG A 95 -0.54 -12.19 -33.79
CA ARG A 95 -1.32 -10.96 -33.52
C ARG A 95 -2.74 -11.05 -34.09
N ILE A 96 -3.66 -10.24 -33.58
CA ILE A 96 -5.00 -10.12 -34.14
C ILE A 96 -4.92 -9.39 -35.48
N LYS A 97 -5.56 -9.95 -36.51
CA LYS A 97 -5.62 -9.36 -37.86
C LYS A 97 -6.44 -8.07 -37.82
N PRO A 98 -5.95 -6.94 -38.37
CA PRO A 98 -6.72 -5.71 -38.47
C PRO A 98 -7.91 -5.84 -39.43
N ASN A 99 -9.02 -5.17 -39.10
CA ASN A 99 -10.17 -5.00 -39.99
C ASN A 99 -10.01 -3.78 -40.92
N ALA A 100 -10.98 -3.57 -41.81
CA ALA A 100 -10.97 -2.46 -42.77
C ALA A 100 -10.90 -1.08 -42.10
N ALA A 101 -11.63 -0.88 -40.99
CA ALA A 101 -11.61 0.38 -40.25
C ALA A 101 -10.22 0.68 -39.67
N ALA A 102 -9.53 -0.33 -39.12
CA ALA A 102 -8.16 -0.19 -38.62
C ALA A 102 -7.18 0.24 -39.73
N LEU A 103 -7.32 -0.31 -40.93
CA LEU A 103 -6.50 0.04 -42.09
C LEU A 103 -6.74 1.48 -42.57
N GLN A 104 -7.99 1.96 -42.50
CA GLN A 104 -8.36 3.31 -42.90
C GLN A 104 -7.89 4.38 -41.88
N LEU A 105 -7.95 4.04 -40.59
CA LEU A 105 -7.66 4.96 -39.48
C LEU A 105 -6.19 5.01 -39.08
N GLN A 106 -5.38 4.02 -39.46
CA GLN A 106 -3.97 3.97 -39.05
C GLN A 106 -3.24 5.28 -39.35
N ARG A 107 -2.36 5.69 -38.43
CA ARG A 107 -1.54 6.91 -38.53
C ARG A 107 -2.35 8.20 -38.68
N LYS A 108 -3.62 8.21 -38.27
CA LYS A 108 -4.49 9.39 -38.24
C LYS A 108 -5.00 9.64 -36.80
N PRO A 109 -4.19 10.26 -35.91
CA PRO A 109 -4.48 10.37 -34.48
C PRO A 109 -5.85 10.96 -34.14
N GLU A 110 -6.26 12.05 -34.79
CA GLU A 110 -7.55 12.69 -34.56
C GLU A 110 -8.72 11.78 -34.93
N ALA A 111 -8.65 11.14 -36.10
CA ALA A 111 -9.68 10.19 -36.53
C ALA A 111 -9.73 8.96 -35.61
N ILE A 112 -8.58 8.47 -35.13
CA ILE A 112 -8.49 7.39 -34.14
C ILE A 112 -9.16 7.81 -32.83
N ALA A 113 -8.86 9.01 -32.33
CA ALA A 113 -9.43 9.54 -31.09
C ALA A 113 -10.96 9.62 -31.18
N ASN A 114 -11.46 10.21 -32.26
CA ASN A 114 -12.90 10.35 -32.51
C ASN A 114 -13.56 8.96 -32.65
N ALA A 115 -12.90 7.98 -33.28
CA ALA A 115 -13.43 6.62 -33.36
C ALA A 115 -13.44 5.88 -32.00
N CYS A 116 -12.48 6.17 -31.11
CA CYS A 116 -12.33 5.44 -29.84
C CYS A 116 -13.13 6.04 -28.68
N TYR A 117 -13.28 7.36 -28.69
CA TYR A 117 -13.79 8.14 -27.56
C TYR A 117 -15.10 8.90 -27.84
N ALA A 118 -15.59 8.98 -29.08
CA ALA A 118 -16.91 9.56 -29.34
C ALA A 118 -18.02 8.81 -28.60
N SER A 119 -19.09 9.52 -28.26
CA SER A 119 -20.29 9.01 -27.55
C SER A 119 -19.97 8.36 -26.20
N ARG A 120 -18.86 8.73 -25.57
CA ARG A 120 -18.40 8.20 -24.26
C ARG A 120 -17.95 9.33 -23.37
N MET A 121 -18.16 9.21 -22.05
CA MET A 121 -17.68 10.18 -21.06
C MET A 121 -18.13 11.63 -21.38
N GLY A 122 -19.36 11.76 -21.88
CA GLY A 122 -19.95 13.03 -22.32
C GLY A 122 -19.49 13.56 -23.67
N ASN A 123 -18.57 12.88 -24.35
CA ASN A 123 -18.23 13.23 -25.73
C ASN A 123 -19.45 13.00 -26.63
N ARG A 124 -19.67 13.92 -27.57
CA ARG A 124 -20.71 13.81 -28.59
C ARG A 124 -20.30 12.82 -29.68
N ASP A 125 -21.08 12.76 -30.76
CA ASP A 125 -20.85 11.88 -31.90
C ASP A 125 -19.49 12.15 -32.58
N PRO A 126 -18.97 11.23 -33.43
CA PRO A 126 -17.65 11.37 -34.03
C PRO A 126 -17.42 12.67 -34.84
N ALA A 127 -18.46 13.26 -35.44
CA ALA A 127 -18.33 14.47 -36.23
C ALA A 127 -18.10 15.72 -35.36
N SER A 128 -18.41 15.64 -34.07
CA SER A 128 -18.17 16.74 -33.12
C SER A 128 -16.69 17.04 -32.85
N GLY A 129 -15.78 16.09 -33.14
CA GLY A 129 -14.37 16.18 -32.80
C GLY A 129 -14.06 16.04 -31.30
N ASP A 130 -15.07 15.77 -30.45
CA ASP A 130 -14.91 15.72 -28.99
C ASP A 130 -13.91 14.62 -28.55
N GLY A 131 -13.82 13.51 -29.30
CA GLY A 131 -12.90 12.42 -28.99
C GLY A 131 -11.43 12.86 -29.06
N TRP A 132 -11.06 13.67 -30.04
CA TRP A 132 -9.73 14.28 -30.15
C TRP A 132 -9.55 15.48 -29.21
N ARG A 133 -10.56 16.34 -29.12
CA ARG A 133 -10.52 17.57 -28.31
C ARG A 133 -10.30 17.24 -26.83
N TYR A 134 -10.98 16.23 -26.32
CA TYR A 134 -10.92 15.79 -24.91
C TYR A 134 -10.21 14.45 -24.74
N ARG A 135 -9.20 14.17 -25.58
CA ARG A 135 -8.28 13.04 -25.41
C ARG A 135 -7.50 13.10 -24.09
N GLY A 136 -6.86 12.01 -23.72
CA GLY A 136 -6.03 11.85 -22.52
C GLY A 136 -4.93 12.90 -22.42
N ARG A 137 -4.99 13.71 -21.37
CA ARG A 137 -3.95 14.68 -20.99
C ARG A 137 -3.63 14.64 -19.49
N GLY A 138 -2.51 15.25 -19.12
CA GLY A 138 -2.01 15.28 -17.76
C GLY A 138 -1.33 13.98 -17.35
N LEU A 139 -0.81 13.97 -16.11
CA LEU A 139 0.02 12.87 -15.61
C LEU A 139 -0.76 11.57 -15.33
N ILE A 140 -2.10 11.62 -15.33
CA ILE A 140 -2.99 10.46 -15.10
C ILE A 140 -4.01 10.25 -16.23
N GLN A 141 -3.82 10.91 -17.39
CA GLN A 141 -4.66 10.74 -18.59
C GLN A 141 -6.15 11.08 -18.38
N LEU A 142 -6.43 12.31 -17.95
CA LEU A 142 -7.80 12.85 -17.89
C LEU A 142 -8.42 12.85 -19.30
N THR A 143 -9.53 12.13 -19.48
CA THR A 143 -10.14 11.87 -20.80
C THR A 143 -11.65 12.07 -20.76
N GLY A 144 -12.21 12.68 -21.81
CA GLY A 144 -13.65 12.84 -22.03
C GLY A 144 -14.23 14.16 -21.52
N ARG A 145 -15.19 14.72 -22.26
CA ARG A 145 -15.81 16.02 -22.03
C ARG A 145 -16.34 16.20 -20.60
N ASP A 146 -16.97 15.19 -20.02
CA ASP A 146 -17.50 15.25 -18.65
C ASP A 146 -16.39 15.46 -17.63
N ASN A 147 -15.31 14.71 -17.76
CA ASN A 147 -14.17 14.79 -16.86
C ASN A 147 -13.44 16.12 -16.98
N TYR A 148 -13.28 16.65 -18.20
CA TYR A 148 -12.73 18.00 -18.41
C TYR A 148 -13.64 19.06 -17.80
N ARG A 149 -14.96 18.97 -18.00
CA ARG A 149 -15.93 19.92 -17.44
C ARG A 149 -15.89 19.96 -15.91
N GLU A 150 -15.87 18.80 -15.28
CA GLU A 150 -15.77 18.71 -13.82
C GLU A 150 -14.43 19.22 -13.31
N PHE A 151 -13.34 18.88 -14.00
CA PHE A 151 -12.02 19.39 -13.67
C PHE A 151 -11.97 20.93 -13.76
N GLY A 152 -12.53 21.51 -14.82
CA GLY A 152 -12.61 22.97 -15.01
C GLY A 152 -13.34 23.66 -13.87
N ARG A 153 -14.48 23.11 -13.45
CA ARG A 153 -15.22 23.60 -12.26
C ARG A 153 -14.37 23.52 -10.99
N TRP A 154 -13.61 22.44 -10.82
CA TRP A 154 -12.76 22.24 -9.65
C TRP A 154 -11.56 23.18 -9.61
N VAL A 155 -10.96 23.52 -10.76
CA VAL A 155 -9.86 24.51 -10.81
C VAL A 155 -10.33 25.95 -10.92
N GLY A 156 -11.61 26.18 -11.23
CA GLY A 156 -12.17 27.51 -11.46
C GLY A 156 -11.83 28.11 -12.84
N GLU A 157 -11.55 27.27 -13.85
CA GLU A 157 -11.17 27.69 -15.21
C GLU A 157 -11.96 26.94 -16.28
N ASP A 158 -12.25 27.59 -17.41
CA ASP A 158 -12.91 26.93 -18.55
C ASP A 158 -11.92 26.10 -19.39
N VAL A 159 -11.61 24.90 -18.89
CA VAL A 159 -10.78 23.93 -19.60
C VAL A 159 -11.50 23.21 -20.75
N LEU A 160 -12.80 23.46 -20.97
CA LEU A 160 -13.48 22.95 -22.17
C LEU A 160 -13.15 23.80 -23.40
N ALA A 161 -13.02 25.11 -23.19
CA ALA A 161 -12.54 26.05 -24.18
C ALA A 161 -11.05 25.83 -24.48
N ASP A 162 -10.23 25.61 -23.45
CA ASP A 162 -8.78 25.36 -23.53
C ASP A 162 -8.40 24.00 -22.91
N PRO A 163 -8.59 22.86 -23.61
CA PRO A 163 -8.26 21.54 -23.08
C PRO A 163 -6.74 21.29 -23.00
N ASP A 164 -5.91 22.01 -23.77
CA ASP A 164 -4.46 21.85 -23.73
C ASP A 164 -3.85 22.38 -22.43
N ALA A 165 -4.57 23.22 -21.70
CA ALA A 165 -4.24 23.60 -20.32
C ALA A 165 -3.94 22.39 -19.42
N VAL A 166 -4.63 21.26 -19.64
CA VAL A 166 -4.45 20.01 -18.87
C VAL A 166 -3.09 19.36 -19.13
N ALA A 167 -2.53 19.49 -20.34
CA ALA A 167 -1.17 19.03 -20.64
C ALA A 167 -0.10 20.04 -20.19
N GLY A 168 -0.46 21.33 -20.07
CA GLY A 168 0.40 22.41 -19.61
C GLY A 168 0.26 22.73 -18.12
N ARG A 169 -0.26 23.93 -17.81
CA ARG A 169 -0.32 24.49 -16.46
C ARG A 169 -1.09 23.64 -15.42
N HIS A 170 -2.00 22.78 -15.88
CA HIS A 170 -2.82 21.93 -15.01
C HIS A 170 -2.39 20.46 -14.99
N CYS A 171 -1.20 20.14 -15.50
CA CYS A 171 -0.70 18.77 -15.63
C CYS A 171 -0.69 17.99 -14.30
N ALA A 172 -0.16 18.58 -13.22
CA ALA A 172 -0.17 17.98 -11.88
C ALA A 172 -1.54 18.10 -11.19
N ARG A 173 -2.23 19.24 -11.36
CA ARG A 173 -3.54 19.51 -10.75
C ARG A 173 -4.61 18.51 -11.22
N SER A 174 -4.58 18.12 -12.49
CA SER A 174 -5.50 17.10 -13.02
C SER A 174 -5.28 15.71 -12.41
N ALA A 175 -4.04 15.34 -12.10
CA ALA A 175 -3.73 14.10 -11.40
C ALA A 175 -4.26 14.11 -9.95
N VAL A 176 -4.05 15.23 -9.24
CA VAL A 176 -4.56 15.41 -7.88
C VAL A 176 -6.09 15.50 -7.84
N PHE A 177 -6.72 16.16 -8.82
CA PHE A 177 -8.18 16.16 -8.98
C PHE A 177 -8.73 14.74 -9.10
N PHE A 178 -8.16 13.93 -10.00
CA PHE A 178 -8.56 12.54 -10.15
C PHE A 178 -8.40 11.77 -8.85
N TRP A 179 -7.25 11.92 -8.20
CA TRP A 179 -6.92 11.28 -6.93
C TRP A 179 -7.93 11.61 -5.83
N ASN A 180 -8.26 12.89 -5.66
CA ASN A 180 -9.21 13.37 -4.66
C ASN A 180 -10.64 12.93 -4.95
N ARG A 181 -11.10 13.08 -6.20
CA ARG A 181 -12.46 12.69 -6.62
C ARG A 181 -12.72 11.20 -6.34
N ARG A 182 -11.67 10.38 -6.42
CA ARG A 182 -11.72 8.94 -6.15
C ARG A 182 -11.43 8.58 -4.69
N GLY A 183 -11.17 9.55 -3.81
CA GLY A 183 -10.90 9.32 -2.39
C GLY A 183 -9.62 8.52 -2.11
N LEU A 184 -8.63 8.58 -3.00
CA LEU A 184 -7.49 7.64 -2.97
C LEU A 184 -6.53 7.85 -1.79
N ASN A 185 -6.61 8.99 -1.09
CA ASN A 185 -5.90 9.17 0.19
C ASN A 185 -6.29 8.08 1.20
N ALA A 186 -7.58 7.75 1.31
CA ALA A 186 -8.05 6.73 2.25
C ALA A 186 -7.47 5.35 1.93
N LEU A 187 -7.35 5.02 0.64
CA LEU A 187 -6.71 3.77 0.20
C LEU A 187 -5.20 3.80 0.45
N ALA A 188 -4.55 4.94 0.22
CA ALA A 188 -3.13 5.08 0.50
C ALA A 188 -2.80 5.01 2.00
N ASP A 189 -3.70 5.50 2.88
CA ASP A 189 -3.54 5.46 4.33
C ASP A 189 -3.62 4.04 4.91
N ILE A 190 -4.32 3.14 4.21
CA ILE A 190 -4.37 1.71 4.53
C ILE A 190 -3.43 0.88 3.66
N ASP A 191 -2.58 1.55 2.90
CA ASP A 191 -1.57 0.96 2.04
C ASP A 191 -2.08 0.09 0.87
N ASP A 192 -3.33 0.32 0.46
CA ASP A 192 -4.04 -0.48 -0.54
C ASP A 192 -3.68 -0.08 -1.99
N LEU A 193 -2.50 -0.53 -2.44
CA LEU A 193 -2.07 -0.37 -3.84
C LEU A 193 -3.05 -1.03 -4.82
N HIS A 194 -3.73 -2.09 -4.39
CA HIS A 194 -4.61 -2.88 -5.23
C HIS A 194 -5.90 -2.11 -5.56
N GLY A 195 -6.55 -1.54 -4.56
CA GLY A 195 -7.68 -0.64 -4.68
C GLY A 195 -7.32 0.62 -5.47
N ILE A 196 -6.16 1.23 -5.20
CA ILE A 196 -5.68 2.40 -5.95
C ILE A 196 -5.51 2.07 -7.43
N THR A 197 -4.86 0.95 -7.75
CA THR A 197 -4.61 0.54 -9.14
C THR A 197 -5.94 0.26 -9.87
N ARG A 198 -6.88 -0.41 -9.21
CA ARG A 198 -8.23 -0.63 -9.76
C ARG A 198 -9.00 0.65 -9.97
N ALA A 199 -8.95 1.59 -9.03
CA ALA A 199 -9.65 2.86 -9.12
C ALA A 199 -9.13 3.75 -10.26
N ILE A 200 -7.83 3.66 -10.57
CA ILE A 200 -7.18 4.41 -11.64
C ILE A 200 -7.39 3.73 -13.00
N ASN A 201 -7.14 2.43 -13.11
CA ASN A 201 -7.08 1.74 -14.41
C ASN A 201 -8.33 0.92 -14.74
N GLY A 202 -9.27 0.74 -13.81
CA GLY A 202 -10.43 -0.15 -13.96
C GLY A 202 -10.08 -1.64 -13.87
N GLY A 203 -8.84 -1.97 -13.47
CA GLY A 203 -8.28 -3.31 -13.42
C GLY A 203 -6.89 -3.30 -12.78
N LEU A 204 -6.08 -4.34 -13.02
CA LEU A 204 -4.73 -4.48 -12.44
C LEU A 204 -3.62 -4.36 -13.50
N ASN A 205 -3.89 -3.69 -14.62
CA ASN A 205 -2.88 -3.54 -15.65
C ASN A 205 -1.71 -2.70 -15.11
N GLY A 206 -0.50 -3.21 -15.29
CA GLY A 206 0.72 -2.57 -14.80
C GLY A 206 0.94 -2.69 -13.28
N PHE A 207 0.14 -3.47 -12.55
CA PHE A 207 0.23 -3.56 -11.07
C PHE A 207 1.65 -3.86 -10.56
N ALA A 208 2.37 -4.79 -11.20
CA ALA A 208 3.74 -5.13 -10.80
C ALA A 208 4.70 -3.92 -10.91
N ALA A 209 4.59 -3.13 -11.99
CA ALA A 209 5.40 -1.93 -12.18
C ALA A 209 5.01 -0.82 -11.19
N ARG A 210 3.70 -0.65 -10.90
CA ARG A 210 3.22 0.29 -9.88
C ARG A 210 3.74 -0.07 -8.49
N ARG A 211 3.78 -1.37 -8.15
CA ARG A 211 4.36 -1.87 -6.90
C ARG A 211 5.84 -1.59 -6.80
N GLU A 212 6.60 -1.83 -7.88
CA GLU A 212 8.03 -1.50 -7.91
C GLU A 212 8.27 -0.01 -7.70
N LEU A 213 7.48 0.85 -8.36
CA LEU A 213 7.56 2.30 -8.19
C LEU A 213 7.17 2.75 -6.77
N LEU A 214 6.18 2.09 -6.15
CA LEU A 214 5.79 2.35 -4.76
C LEU A 214 6.94 2.04 -3.79
N GLU A 215 7.60 0.89 -3.96
CA GLU A 215 8.75 0.53 -3.11
C GLU A 215 9.93 1.49 -3.31
N LYS A 216 10.22 1.88 -4.56
CA LYS A 216 11.23 2.90 -4.86
C LYS A 216 10.88 4.24 -4.20
N ALA A 217 9.61 4.65 -4.27
CA ALA A 217 9.13 5.87 -3.64
C ALA A 217 9.28 5.83 -2.12
N ARG A 218 8.82 4.77 -1.46
CA ARG A 218 8.98 4.60 0.00
C ARG A 218 10.43 4.66 0.42
N ARG A 219 11.31 3.97 -0.31
CA ARG A 219 12.75 3.97 -0.05
C ARG A 219 13.35 5.38 -0.22
N ALA A 220 13.07 6.03 -1.35
CA ALA A 220 13.57 7.37 -1.63
C ALA A 220 13.08 8.39 -0.60
N LEU A 221 11.80 8.35 -0.23
CA LEU A 221 11.22 9.23 0.79
C LEU A 221 11.81 8.96 2.17
N ARG A 222 12.11 7.70 2.52
CA ARG A 222 12.76 7.34 3.80
C ARG A 222 14.20 7.83 3.88
N GLU A 223 14.94 7.72 2.78
CA GLU A 223 16.39 8.00 2.75
C GLU A 223 16.72 9.48 2.48
N LEU A 224 15.88 10.18 1.72
CA LEU A 224 16.18 11.54 1.23
C LEU A 224 15.34 12.64 1.85
N LEU A 225 14.21 12.28 2.46
CA LEU A 225 13.49 13.25 3.28
C LEU A 225 14.03 13.13 4.70
N PRO A 226 14.31 14.25 5.37
CA PRO A 226 14.89 14.22 6.70
C PRO A 226 13.99 13.40 7.64
N VAL A 227 14.52 12.27 8.10
CA VAL A 227 14.01 11.54 9.25
C VAL A 227 14.25 12.44 10.46
N ALA A 228 13.23 12.68 11.28
CA ALA A 228 13.47 13.26 12.60
C ALA A 228 14.34 12.28 13.41
N PRO A 229 15.52 12.67 13.93
CA PRO A 229 16.23 11.86 14.90
C PRO A 229 15.40 11.78 16.19
N GLY A 230 15.38 10.59 16.80
CA GLY A 230 14.91 10.43 18.16
C GLY A 230 15.75 11.24 19.14
N ALA A 231 15.11 11.70 20.22
CA ALA A 231 15.68 12.30 21.43
C ALA A 231 16.52 13.60 21.24
N GLY A 232 15.84 14.74 21.18
CA GLY A 232 16.35 16.04 21.67
C GLY A 232 15.53 16.50 22.88
N PRO A 233 16.03 17.42 23.74
CA PRO A 233 15.35 17.81 24.98
C PRO A 233 13.94 18.32 24.69
N ALA A 234 13.00 17.94 25.54
CA ALA A 234 11.62 18.38 25.44
C ALA A 234 11.53 19.92 25.51
N LEU A 235 10.76 20.52 24.60
CA LEU A 235 10.38 21.93 24.69
C LEU A 235 9.74 22.18 26.05
N THR A 236 10.16 23.23 26.78
CA THR A 236 9.51 23.65 28.03
C THR A 236 8.78 24.98 27.78
N PRO A 237 7.47 24.94 27.46
CA PRO A 237 6.71 26.14 27.13
C PRO A 237 6.70 27.15 28.28
N THR A 238 6.96 28.40 27.95
CA THR A 238 6.85 29.53 28.89
C THR A 238 5.85 30.57 28.41
N HIS A 239 5.58 30.62 27.10
CA HIS A 239 4.70 31.61 26.48
C HIS A 239 3.85 30.97 25.38
N ARG A 240 2.80 31.67 24.96
CA ARG A 240 1.94 31.29 23.82
C ARG A 240 1.76 32.45 22.84
N VAL A 241 1.59 32.12 21.56
CA VAL A 241 1.30 33.07 20.49
C VAL A 241 -0.13 33.60 20.63
N VAL A 242 -0.27 34.93 20.65
CA VAL A 242 -1.56 35.63 20.81
C VAL A 242 -2.27 35.93 19.48
N PRO A 243 -1.61 36.39 18.39
CA PRO A 243 -2.31 36.68 17.13
C PRO A 243 -2.66 35.40 16.36
N ALA A 244 -3.59 35.53 15.40
CA ALA A 244 -4.04 34.46 14.49
C ALA A 244 -2.84 33.71 13.84
N GLN A 245 -1.84 34.47 13.41
CA GLN A 245 -0.60 33.97 12.83
C GLN A 245 0.59 34.85 13.24
N LEU A 246 1.73 34.22 13.46
CA LEU A 246 3.00 34.86 13.78
C LEU A 246 4.14 34.14 13.07
N ASN A 247 4.96 34.86 12.30
CA ASN A 247 6.07 34.25 11.59
C ASN A 247 7.30 34.10 12.49
N LEU A 248 7.81 32.88 12.64
CA LEU A 248 9.11 32.56 13.21
C LEU A 248 10.21 32.92 12.22
N ARG A 249 11.28 33.58 12.68
CA ARG A 249 12.31 34.14 11.80
C ARG A 249 13.74 33.77 12.18
N SER A 250 14.62 33.66 11.19
CA SER A 250 16.05 33.37 11.40
C SER A 250 16.82 34.54 11.98
N ALA A 251 16.37 35.77 11.72
CA ALA A 251 16.91 37.01 12.28
C ALA A 251 15.76 37.92 12.74
N PRO A 252 15.98 38.83 13.73
CA PRO A 252 14.95 39.67 14.33
C PRO A 252 14.56 40.87 13.43
N GLN A 253 14.13 40.58 12.20
CA GLN A 253 13.68 41.56 11.21
C GLN A 253 12.55 41.00 10.33
N VAL A 254 11.63 41.84 9.88
CA VAL A 254 10.51 41.44 9.01
C VAL A 254 10.95 41.46 7.54
N SER A 255 11.37 40.31 7.01
CA SER A 255 11.73 40.13 5.59
C SER A 255 11.35 38.74 5.09
N PRO A 256 10.93 38.53 3.83
CA PRO A 256 10.71 37.19 3.29
C PRO A 256 11.93 36.27 3.43
N ALA A 257 13.14 36.84 3.32
CA ALA A 257 14.40 36.08 3.42
C ALA A 257 14.69 35.54 4.83
N THR A 258 14.03 36.07 5.86
CA THR A 258 14.20 35.62 7.25
C THR A 258 13.10 34.71 7.73
N TRP A 259 12.12 34.39 6.89
CA TRP A 259 10.99 33.54 7.29
C TRP A 259 11.42 32.08 7.42
N ILE A 260 11.18 31.49 8.60
CA ILE A 260 11.40 30.05 8.85
C ILE A 260 10.08 29.29 8.76
N ALA A 261 9.06 29.77 9.47
CA ALA A 261 7.76 29.10 9.59
C ALA A 261 6.68 30.07 10.09
N THR A 262 5.41 29.70 9.93
CA THR A 262 4.28 30.41 10.52
C THR A 262 3.74 29.64 11.73
N LEU A 263 3.64 30.34 12.86
CA LEU A 263 3.06 29.85 14.11
C LEU A 263 1.63 30.33 14.18
N ASN A 264 0.70 29.43 14.47
CA ASN A 264 -0.72 29.81 14.61
C ASN A 264 -1.01 30.28 16.04
N GLN A 265 -2.11 31.00 16.22
CA GLN A 265 -2.60 31.39 17.54
C GLN A 265 -2.63 30.21 18.52
N GLY A 266 -2.15 30.44 19.73
CA GLY A 266 -2.06 29.43 20.78
C GLY A 266 -0.84 28.52 20.67
N SER A 267 0.00 28.64 19.64
CA SER A 267 1.27 27.90 19.57
C SER A 267 2.12 28.21 20.80
N GLU A 268 2.58 27.17 21.49
CA GLU A 268 3.40 27.28 22.67
C GLU A 268 4.89 27.39 22.31
N VAL A 269 5.57 28.31 22.97
CA VAL A 269 6.99 28.60 22.74
C VAL A 269 7.75 28.68 24.06
N GLU A 270 9.00 28.26 24.02
CA GLU A 270 9.97 28.46 25.10
C GLU A 270 10.73 29.75 24.80
N LEU A 271 10.62 30.76 25.66
CA LEU A 271 11.39 31.99 25.57
C LEU A 271 12.83 31.69 26.02
N CYS A 272 13.78 31.91 25.12
CA CYS A 272 15.20 31.62 25.35
C CYS A 272 16.02 32.87 25.72
N GLY A 273 15.41 34.06 25.69
CA GLY A 273 16.04 35.34 26.02
C GLY A 273 15.66 36.47 25.07
N GLU A 274 16.17 37.67 25.33
CA GLU A 274 16.05 38.81 24.41
C GLU A 274 16.92 38.60 23.16
N ALA A 275 16.49 39.18 22.04
CA ALA A 275 17.28 39.21 20.81
C ALA A 275 18.05 40.54 20.70
N ASP A 276 19.01 40.61 19.78
CA ASP A 276 19.85 41.81 19.55
C ASP A 276 19.08 43.05 19.05
N SER A 277 17.76 42.95 18.84
CA SER A 277 16.90 44.01 18.33
C SER A 277 15.73 44.25 19.28
N ALA A 278 15.49 45.51 19.63
CA ALA A 278 14.50 45.90 20.62
C ALA A 278 13.09 45.37 20.28
N GLY A 279 12.45 44.72 21.26
CA GLY A 279 11.11 44.14 21.12
C GLY A 279 11.06 42.79 20.41
N TRP A 280 12.20 42.19 20.07
CA TRP A 280 12.33 40.82 19.59
C TRP A 280 12.89 39.91 20.68
N VAL A 281 12.43 38.67 20.68
CA VAL A 281 12.89 37.63 21.60
C VAL A 281 13.27 36.40 20.82
N LYS A 282 14.28 35.69 21.32
CA LYS A 282 14.64 34.38 20.82
C LYS A 282 13.72 33.35 21.47
N VAL A 283 13.15 32.49 20.64
CA VAL A 283 12.24 31.43 21.08
C VAL A 283 12.64 30.10 20.49
N ARG A 284 12.34 29.04 21.23
CA ARG A 284 12.31 27.67 20.74
C ARG A 284 10.86 27.23 20.62
N VAL A 285 10.54 26.50 19.56
CA VAL A 285 9.17 26.08 19.25
C VAL A 285 9.20 24.79 18.42
N VAL A 286 8.21 23.93 18.63
CA VAL A 286 8.04 22.74 17.79
C VAL A 286 7.17 23.11 16.60
N VAL A 287 7.75 23.06 15.40
CA VAL A 287 7.04 23.24 14.12
C VAL A 287 7.13 21.94 13.35
N ASN A 288 5.98 21.37 12.97
CA ASN A 288 5.90 20.09 12.26
C ASN A 288 6.69 18.96 12.96
N ARG A 289 6.55 18.85 14.30
CA ARG A 289 7.25 17.86 15.16
C ARG A 289 8.78 17.99 15.20
N VAL A 290 9.32 19.11 14.74
CA VAL A 290 10.76 19.42 14.82
C VAL A 290 10.97 20.65 15.70
N LEU A 291 11.90 20.54 16.64
CA LEU A 291 12.32 21.65 17.48
C LEU A 291 13.08 22.68 16.63
N ARG A 292 12.63 23.93 16.63
CA ARG A 292 13.19 25.05 15.88
C ARG A 292 13.49 26.20 16.83
N GLU A 293 14.60 26.89 16.58
CA GLU A 293 14.91 28.16 17.22
C GLU A 293 14.76 29.29 16.20
N GLY A 294 14.33 30.45 16.68
CA GLY A 294 14.22 31.64 15.86
C GLY A 294 13.76 32.85 16.69
N HIS A 295 13.40 33.92 16.00
CA HIS A 295 13.05 35.20 16.57
C HIS A 295 11.60 35.53 16.26
N VAL A 296 10.89 36.07 17.26
CA VAL A 296 9.55 36.62 17.12
C VAL A 296 9.46 37.95 17.88
N ALA A 297 8.49 38.80 17.53
CA ALA A 297 8.24 40.02 18.28
C ALA A 297 7.53 39.69 19.61
N GLN A 298 8.11 40.13 20.72
CA GLN A 298 7.68 39.77 22.08
C GLN A 298 6.23 40.16 22.38
N ARG A 299 5.77 41.30 21.86
CA ARG A 299 4.39 41.81 22.03
C ARG A 299 3.30 40.85 21.56
N TYR A 300 3.64 39.83 20.76
CA TYR A 300 2.70 38.82 20.27
C TYR A 300 2.71 37.53 21.10
N LEU A 301 3.43 37.52 22.21
CA LEU A 301 3.49 36.40 23.15
C LEU A 301 2.81 36.78 24.48
N ALA A 302 2.14 35.82 25.09
CA ALA A 302 1.61 35.91 26.45
C ALA A 302 2.22 34.81 27.33
N ALA A 303 2.63 35.14 28.55
CA ALA A 303 3.24 34.19 29.49
C ALA A 303 2.23 33.11 29.92
N LEU A 304 2.71 31.88 30.07
CA LEU A 304 1.98 30.75 30.63
C LEU A 304 2.18 30.71 32.16
N PRO A 305 1.15 30.31 32.95
CA PRO A 305 1.29 30.18 34.40
C PRO A 305 2.25 29.05 34.77
N ALA A 306 3.07 29.25 35.81
CA ALA A 306 4.05 28.28 36.28
C ALA A 306 3.37 26.98 36.79
N ARG A 307 3.63 25.85 36.13
CA ARG A 307 3.10 24.54 36.55
C ARG A 307 4.04 23.87 37.56
N ALA A 308 3.52 23.58 38.76
CA ALA A 308 4.15 22.63 39.70
C ALA A 308 4.16 21.22 39.07
N ARG A 309 5.29 20.50 39.20
CA ARG A 309 5.46 19.12 38.71
C ARG A 309 4.49 18.17 39.43
N ALA A 310 3.32 17.96 38.85
CA ALA A 310 2.48 16.80 39.10
C ALA A 310 2.66 15.82 37.93
N ALA A 311 2.77 14.52 38.25
CA ALA A 311 2.82 13.45 37.26
C ALA A 311 1.71 13.63 36.21
N THR A 312 2.09 13.59 34.95
CA THR A 312 1.22 13.88 33.81
C THR A 312 0.05 12.90 33.76
N PRO A 313 -1.21 13.37 33.76
CA PRO A 313 -2.31 12.59 33.18
C PRO A 313 -2.16 12.63 31.66
N GLU A 314 -2.18 11.46 31.05
CA GLU A 314 -2.13 11.22 29.61
C GLU A 314 -3.24 12.00 28.89
N ALA A 315 -2.87 12.87 27.94
CA ALA A 315 -3.82 13.64 27.14
C ALA A 315 -4.41 12.77 26.01
N ALA A 316 -5.74 12.74 25.92
CA ALA A 316 -6.48 11.87 25.00
C ALA A 316 -6.08 12.08 23.52
N PRO A 317 -5.93 10.99 22.75
CA PRO A 317 -5.54 11.04 21.35
C PRO A 317 -6.64 11.64 20.46
N ALA A 318 -6.24 12.24 19.33
CA ALA A 318 -7.15 12.50 18.22
C ALA A 318 -7.97 11.23 17.92
N PRO A 319 -9.26 11.33 17.54
CA PRO A 319 -10.10 10.15 17.39
C PRO A 319 -9.44 9.21 16.38
N ALA A 320 -8.99 8.07 16.89
CA ALA A 320 -8.43 7.01 16.06
C ALA A 320 -9.50 6.61 15.06
N LEU A 321 -9.12 6.46 13.78
CA LEU A 321 -9.95 5.68 12.86
C LEU A 321 -10.25 4.34 13.55
N PRO A 322 -11.50 3.85 13.52
CA PRO A 322 -11.84 2.62 14.20
C PRO A 322 -10.89 1.50 13.75
N ALA A 323 -10.27 0.84 14.72
CA ALA A 323 -9.38 -0.28 14.44
C ALA A 323 -10.18 -1.33 13.66
N ILE A 324 -9.64 -1.79 12.52
CA ILE A 324 -10.28 -2.89 11.77
C ILE A 324 -10.26 -4.10 12.71
N PRO A 325 -11.43 -4.62 13.13
CA PRO A 325 -11.47 -5.69 14.10
C PRO A 325 -10.90 -6.96 13.50
N ALA A 326 -10.11 -7.69 14.30
CA ALA A 326 -9.85 -9.10 14.03
C ALA A 326 -11.19 -9.82 13.88
N VAL A 327 -11.28 -10.69 12.87
CA VAL A 327 -12.50 -11.44 12.59
C VAL A 327 -12.21 -12.94 12.54
N HIS A 328 -13.09 -13.67 13.23
CA HIS A 328 -13.21 -15.11 13.19
C HIS A 328 -14.66 -15.47 12.88
N MET A 329 -14.87 -16.62 12.23
CA MET A 329 -16.15 -17.30 12.35
C MET A 329 -16.36 -17.74 13.81
N GLU A 330 -17.57 -18.17 14.17
CA GLU A 330 -17.92 -18.64 15.52
C GLU A 330 -16.84 -19.52 16.16
N GLU A 331 -16.32 -19.09 17.30
CA GLU A 331 -15.26 -19.78 18.03
C GLU A 331 -15.81 -20.89 18.94
N ASN A 332 -14.95 -21.82 19.35
CA ASN A 332 -15.26 -22.89 20.33
C ASN A 332 -16.40 -23.83 19.93
N ARG A 333 -16.67 -23.96 18.64
CA ARG A 333 -17.58 -24.98 18.12
C ARG A 333 -17.04 -26.38 18.31
N ALA A 334 -17.67 -27.17 19.18
CA ALA A 334 -17.26 -28.53 19.52
C ALA A 334 -17.19 -29.49 18.31
N ASP A 335 -17.90 -29.19 17.23
CA ASP A 335 -17.93 -29.99 16.00
C ASP A 335 -16.80 -29.65 15.00
N VAL A 336 -16.01 -28.61 15.28
CA VAL A 336 -14.86 -28.17 14.47
C VAL A 336 -13.57 -28.72 15.07
N ILE A 337 -13.19 -29.92 14.64
CA ILE A 337 -12.09 -30.70 15.22
C ILE A 337 -11.08 -31.16 14.15
N ARG A 338 -9.88 -31.58 14.54
CA ARG A 338 -8.83 -32.02 13.59
C ARG A 338 -9.23 -33.30 12.84
N ALA A 339 -9.99 -34.17 13.49
CA ALA A 339 -10.42 -35.45 12.94
C ALA A 339 -11.53 -35.36 11.87
N ARG A 340 -12.05 -34.16 11.57
CA ARG A 340 -13.17 -33.97 10.64
C ARG A 340 -12.73 -33.31 9.33
N ASP A 341 -13.24 -33.81 8.20
CA ASP A 341 -13.08 -33.22 6.86
C ASP A 341 -14.14 -32.10 6.65
N GLY A 342 -14.09 -31.04 7.45
CA GLY A 342 -15.09 -29.96 7.42
C GLY A 342 -14.84 -28.82 8.41
N GLY A 343 -15.68 -27.79 8.39
CA GLY A 343 -15.59 -26.67 9.35
C GLY A 343 -14.33 -25.81 9.19
N ARG A 344 -13.70 -25.81 8.01
CA ARG A 344 -12.40 -25.17 7.73
C ARG A 344 -12.40 -23.64 7.77
N ALA A 345 -13.58 -23.02 7.72
CA ALA A 345 -13.73 -21.58 7.91
C ALA A 345 -13.71 -21.18 9.40
N TYR A 346 -13.92 -22.15 10.30
CA TYR A 346 -14.01 -21.93 11.75
C TYR A 346 -12.70 -22.31 12.45
N PRO A 347 -12.33 -21.60 13.53
CA PRO A 347 -11.23 -22.02 14.40
C PRO A 347 -11.52 -23.36 15.08
N LEU A 348 -10.47 -24.10 15.44
CA LEU A 348 -10.60 -25.37 16.17
C LEU A 348 -11.31 -25.19 17.52
N GLY A 349 -12.22 -26.11 17.84
CA GLY A 349 -13.09 -26.08 19.01
C GLY A 349 -12.88 -27.20 20.04
N GLU A 350 -11.89 -28.08 19.87
CA GLU A 350 -11.56 -29.16 20.83
C GLU A 350 -11.12 -28.61 22.20
N PRO A 351 -11.60 -29.12 23.34
CA PRO A 351 -11.37 -28.51 24.65
C PRO A 351 -9.90 -28.44 25.08
N ASP A 352 -9.09 -29.47 24.78
CA ASP A 352 -7.71 -29.61 25.28
C ASP A 352 -6.65 -28.99 24.34
N ARG A 353 -6.97 -27.84 23.73
CA ARG A 353 -6.08 -27.13 22.79
C ARG A 353 -4.88 -26.51 23.52
N PRO A 354 -3.63 -26.82 23.15
CA PRO A 354 -2.46 -26.13 23.68
C PRO A 354 -2.47 -24.66 23.25
N ARG A 355 -1.88 -23.79 24.07
CA ARG A 355 -1.75 -22.37 23.78
C ARG A 355 -0.40 -21.85 24.20
N ARG A 356 0.20 -20.99 23.37
CA ARG A 356 1.46 -20.31 23.68
C ARG A 356 1.20 -19.16 24.67
N ARG A 357 1.44 -19.42 25.96
CA ARG A 357 1.17 -18.47 27.07
C ARG A 357 2.36 -18.24 28.02
N ALA A 358 3.48 -18.91 27.80
CA ALA A 358 4.66 -18.77 28.67
C ALA A 358 5.27 -17.36 28.61
N ALA A 359 5.76 -16.88 29.76
CA ALA A 359 6.45 -15.60 29.86
C ALA A 359 7.88 -15.64 29.30
N SER A 360 8.58 -16.78 29.44
CA SER A 360 9.95 -16.95 28.96
C SER A 360 10.00 -17.38 27.49
N ALA A 361 11.05 -16.95 26.78
CA ALA A 361 11.30 -17.34 25.38
C ALA A 361 11.35 -18.87 25.21
N ALA A 362 12.12 -19.55 26.06
CA ALA A 362 12.22 -21.02 26.05
C ALA A 362 10.88 -21.72 26.28
N GLY A 363 10.05 -21.20 27.21
CA GLY A 363 8.72 -21.75 27.45
C GLY A 363 7.78 -21.54 26.26
N ARG A 364 7.87 -20.40 25.57
CA ARG A 364 7.08 -20.15 24.35
C ARG A 364 7.49 -21.08 23.22
N ALA A 365 8.80 -21.30 23.03
CA ALA A 365 9.32 -22.24 22.05
C ALA A 365 8.84 -23.68 22.34
N ALA A 366 8.84 -24.12 23.60
CA ALA A 366 8.29 -25.41 24.00
C ALA A 366 6.80 -25.53 23.65
N MET A 367 5.99 -24.52 23.98
CA MET A 367 4.57 -24.51 23.65
C MET A 367 4.30 -24.47 22.14
N LEU A 368 5.16 -23.84 21.33
CA LEU A 368 5.04 -23.91 19.88
C LEU A 368 5.25 -25.34 19.35
N ARG A 369 6.20 -26.09 19.92
CA ARG A 369 6.37 -27.52 19.61
C ARG A 369 5.15 -28.35 20.04
N GLU A 370 4.61 -28.10 21.23
CA GLU A 370 3.36 -28.73 21.70
C GLU A 370 2.18 -28.46 20.76
N ILE A 371 2.06 -27.23 20.21
CA ILE A 371 1.04 -26.89 19.22
C ILE A 371 1.26 -27.70 17.92
N VAL A 372 2.49 -27.82 17.43
CA VAL A 372 2.80 -28.62 16.24
C VAL A 372 2.46 -30.10 16.46
N ASP A 373 2.80 -30.64 17.62
CA ASP A 373 2.50 -32.03 17.99
C ASP A 373 1.00 -32.26 18.20
N TYR A 374 0.29 -31.30 18.76
CA TYR A 374 -1.17 -31.35 18.85
C TYR A 374 -1.82 -31.36 17.47
N LEU A 375 -1.39 -30.44 16.59
CA LEU A 375 -1.94 -30.33 15.24
C LEU A 375 -1.63 -31.56 14.38
N ASP A 376 -0.48 -32.20 14.62
CA ASP A 376 0.09 -33.34 13.90
C ASP A 376 -0.47 -33.51 12.48
N VAL A 377 -0.04 -32.63 11.58
CA VAL A 377 -0.52 -32.61 10.19
C VAL A 377 -0.24 -33.91 9.45
N ALA A 378 0.69 -34.74 9.94
CA ALA A 378 1.05 -36.01 9.32
C ALA A 378 0.16 -37.17 9.82
N ALA A 379 -0.58 -37.01 10.92
CA ALA A 379 -1.45 -38.04 11.45
C ALA A 379 -2.58 -38.37 10.44
N PRO A 380 -2.74 -39.65 10.03
CA PRO A 380 -3.80 -40.04 9.10
C PRO A 380 -5.22 -39.73 9.60
N ALA A 381 -5.40 -39.68 10.93
CA ALA A 381 -6.65 -39.34 11.59
C ALA A 381 -7.00 -37.85 11.51
N HIS A 382 -6.03 -36.94 11.29
CA HIS A 382 -6.26 -35.49 11.25
C HIS A 382 -6.74 -35.04 9.85
N LEU A 383 -7.98 -35.42 9.52
CA LEU A 383 -8.61 -35.21 8.21
C LEU A 383 -8.66 -33.74 7.77
N ARG A 384 -8.66 -32.78 8.72
CA ARG A 384 -8.70 -31.35 8.44
C ARG A 384 -7.56 -30.89 7.52
N TYR A 385 -6.36 -31.46 7.68
CA TYR A 385 -5.13 -31.09 6.96
C TYR A 385 -4.74 -32.07 5.85
N ARG A 386 -5.45 -33.19 5.73
CA ARG A 386 -5.10 -34.26 4.79
C ARG A 386 -5.34 -33.80 3.34
N PRO A 387 -4.33 -33.77 2.46
CA PRO A 387 -4.52 -33.36 1.07
C PRO A 387 -5.51 -34.26 0.34
N LYS A 388 -6.31 -33.69 -0.56
CA LYS A 388 -7.40 -34.40 -1.26
C LYS A 388 -7.62 -33.83 -2.65
N GLY A 389 -7.66 -34.69 -3.69
CA GLY A 389 -7.99 -34.28 -5.06
C GLY A 389 -7.09 -33.16 -5.62
N GLY A 390 -5.80 -33.17 -5.29
CA GLY A 390 -4.84 -32.13 -5.68
C GLY A 390 -4.92 -30.83 -4.86
N SER A 391 -5.85 -30.72 -3.91
CA SER A 391 -5.94 -29.61 -2.97
C SER A 391 -5.05 -29.85 -1.75
N THR A 392 -4.41 -28.77 -1.28
CA THR A 392 -3.59 -28.74 -0.07
C THR A 392 -4.16 -27.70 0.91
N TYR A 393 -3.82 -27.84 2.19
CA TYR A 393 -4.46 -27.10 3.28
C TYR A 393 -3.47 -26.31 4.12
N CYS A 394 -2.39 -25.84 3.49
CA CYS A 394 -1.29 -25.13 4.14
C CYS A 394 -1.76 -23.83 4.81
N ASN A 395 -2.68 -23.10 4.18
CA ASN A 395 -3.30 -21.89 4.75
C ASN A 395 -4.13 -22.20 5.99
N ILE A 396 -4.88 -23.30 5.99
CA ILE A 396 -5.71 -23.72 7.12
C ILE A 396 -4.81 -24.08 8.30
N TYR A 397 -3.78 -24.88 8.04
CA TYR A 397 -2.80 -25.24 9.05
C TYR A 397 -2.10 -24.01 9.64
N ALA A 398 -1.64 -23.08 8.80
CA ALA A 398 -1.01 -21.85 9.26
C ALA A 398 -1.96 -21.01 10.14
N CYS A 399 -3.24 -20.87 9.74
CA CYS A 399 -4.24 -20.19 10.55
C CYS A 399 -4.47 -20.87 11.90
N ASP A 400 -4.62 -22.21 11.94
CA ASP A 400 -4.83 -22.93 13.19
C ASP A 400 -3.59 -22.88 14.11
N TYR A 401 -2.38 -23.01 13.54
CA TYR A 401 -1.12 -22.81 14.25
C TYR A 401 -1.02 -21.43 14.88
N CYS A 402 -1.28 -20.37 14.10
CA CYS A 402 -1.22 -19.00 14.60
C CYS A 402 -2.31 -18.73 15.66
N TYR A 403 -3.53 -19.22 15.44
CA TYR A 403 -4.64 -19.08 16.38
C TYR A 403 -4.33 -19.72 17.73
N LEU A 404 -3.77 -20.94 17.76
CA LEU A 404 -3.34 -21.60 18.99
C LEU A 404 -2.14 -20.88 19.63
N ALA A 405 -1.24 -20.33 18.82
CA ALA A 405 -0.08 -19.59 19.29
C ALA A 405 -0.38 -18.14 19.73
N GLY A 406 -1.62 -17.68 19.59
CA GLY A 406 -2.03 -16.32 19.96
C GLY A 406 -1.55 -15.23 19.00
N ALA A 407 -1.22 -15.57 17.76
CA ALA A 407 -0.90 -14.62 16.69
C ALA A 407 -2.08 -14.55 15.71
N TYR A 408 -2.63 -13.36 15.45
CA TYR A 408 -3.79 -13.26 14.57
C TYR A 408 -3.39 -13.41 13.09
N LEU A 409 -3.79 -14.53 12.48
CA LEU A 409 -3.73 -14.75 11.04
C LEU A 409 -5.13 -15.14 10.55
N PRO A 410 -5.79 -14.36 9.68
CA PRO A 410 -7.20 -14.53 9.36
C PRO A 410 -7.48 -15.79 8.55
N ARG A 411 -8.36 -16.66 9.05
CA ARG A 411 -8.98 -17.69 8.19
C ARG A 411 -10.00 -17.06 7.25
N VAL A 412 -10.83 -16.18 7.78
CA VAL A 412 -11.76 -15.34 7.01
C VAL A 412 -11.38 -13.88 7.21
N TRP A 413 -11.68 -13.05 6.22
CA TRP A 413 -11.43 -11.62 6.29
C TRP A 413 -12.61 -10.84 5.75
N TRP A 414 -12.79 -9.62 6.25
CA TRP A 414 -13.82 -8.70 5.81
C TRP A 414 -13.79 -8.50 4.29
N THR A 415 -14.97 -8.46 3.67
CA THR A 415 -15.10 -8.03 2.28
C THR A 415 -14.84 -6.53 2.17
N ASP A 416 -14.47 -6.04 0.99
CA ASP A 416 -14.16 -4.62 0.77
C ASP A 416 -15.32 -3.71 1.20
N ARG A 417 -16.57 -4.16 0.94
CA ARG A 417 -17.78 -3.47 1.39
C ARG A 417 -17.91 -3.44 2.91
N ALA A 418 -17.60 -4.55 3.60
CA ALA A 418 -17.60 -4.60 5.05
C ALA A 418 -16.52 -3.68 5.65
N LEU A 419 -15.31 -3.67 5.07
CA LEU A 419 -14.22 -2.79 5.50
C LEU A 419 -14.59 -1.31 5.36
N GLN A 420 -15.26 -0.91 4.26
CA GLN A 420 -15.75 0.46 4.08
C GLN A 420 -16.74 0.85 5.17
N ARG A 421 -17.69 -0.02 5.50
CA ARG A 421 -18.68 0.20 6.56
C ARG A 421 -18.03 0.31 7.94
N ILE A 422 -17.08 -0.59 8.25
CA ILE A 422 -16.27 -0.53 9.48
C ILE A 422 -15.51 0.79 9.57
N ALA A 423 -14.92 1.25 8.47
CA ALA A 423 -14.19 2.52 8.42
C ALA A 423 -15.10 3.75 8.67
N LEU A 424 -16.40 3.63 8.37
CA LEU A 424 -17.42 4.63 8.69
C LEU A 424 -17.94 4.52 10.14
N GLY A 425 -17.38 3.61 10.94
CA GLY A 425 -17.79 3.36 12.33
C GLY A 425 -19.03 2.47 12.47
N GLU A 426 -19.49 1.81 11.40
CA GLU A 426 -20.59 0.87 11.48
C GLU A 426 -20.17 -0.44 12.16
N SER A 427 -21.07 -0.99 12.99
CA SER A 427 -20.96 -2.38 13.42
C SER A 427 -21.39 -3.30 12.27
N VAL A 428 -20.49 -4.17 11.83
CA VAL A 428 -20.74 -5.13 10.75
C VAL A 428 -20.74 -6.54 11.32
N ALA A 429 -21.88 -7.22 11.21
CA ALA A 429 -22.00 -8.62 11.62
C ALA A 429 -21.15 -9.54 10.75
N VAL A 430 -20.61 -10.60 11.35
CA VAL A 430 -19.83 -11.63 10.63
C VAL A 430 -20.80 -12.58 9.93
N ALA A 431 -20.80 -12.56 8.60
CA ALA A 431 -21.66 -13.37 7.75
C ALA A 431 -20.82 -13.95 6.60
N TYR A 432 -20.64 -15.27 6.62
CA TYR A 432 -19.84 -15.98 5.63
C TYR A 432 -20.40 -15.77 4.21
N GLY A 433 -19.55 -15.36 3.27
CA GLY A 433 -19.91 -15.12 1.87
C GLY A 433 -20.57 -13.76 1.61
N ASP A 434 -20.89 -12.99 2.66
CA ASP A 434 -21.47 -11.65 2.56
C ASP A 434 -20.50 -10.59 3.10
N THR A 435 -20.27 -10.59 4.41
CA THR A 435 -19.38 -9.62 5.06
C THR A 435 -17.97 -10.15 5.28
N VAL A 436 -17.77 -11.47 5.25
CA VAL A 436 -16.44 -12.09 5.32
C VAL A 436 -16.25 -13.18 4.26
N ARG A 437 -15.00 -13.36 3.81
CA ARG A 437 -14.60 -14.37 2.82
C ARG A 437 -13.34 -15.11 3.26
N GLU A 438 -13.20 -16.36 2.84
CA GLU A 438 -12.01 -17.17 3.11
C GLU A 438 -10.78 -16.67 2.36
N LEU A 439 -9.62 -16.72 3.03
CA LEU A 439 -8.34 -16.41 2.41
C LEU A 439 -7.56 -17.68 2.04
N ASN A 440 -7.06 -17.74 0.81
CA ASN A 440 -6.06 -18.74 0.41
C ASN A 440 -4.65 -18.22 0.69
N ALA A 441 -3.61 -19.01 0.41
CA ALA A 441 -2.24 -18.61 0.70
C ALA A 441 -1.76 -17.37 -0.10
N ASN A 442 -2.28 -17.11 -1.31
CA ASN A 442 -1.99 -15.86 -2.02
C ASN A 442 -2.62 -14.66 -1.30
N ALA A 443 -3.86 -14.81 -0.84
CA ALA A 443 -4.55 -13.73 -0.13
C ALA A 443 -3.99 -13.52 1.28
N LEU A 444 -3.45 -14.56 1.94
CA LEU A 444 -2.72 -14.41 3.20
C LEU A 444 -1.38 -13.70 3.01
N HIS A 445 -0.67 -13.95 1.90
CA HIS A 445 0.51 -13.17 1.53
C HIS A 445 0.16 -11.68 1.44
N ASP A 446 -0.88 -11.35 0.66
CA ASP A 446 -1.29 -9.97 0.44
C ASP A 446 -1.81 -9.33 1.75
N TRP A 447 -2.58 -10.07 2.55
CA TRP A 447 -3.06 -9.61 3.86
C TRP A 447 -1.93 -9.31 4.84
N LEU A 448 -0.88 -10.13 4.90
CA LEU A 448 0.26 -9.88 5.78
C LEU A 448 1.00 -8.58 5.38
N GLU A 449 1.15 -8.32 4.08
CA GLU A 449 1.73 -7.06 3.59
C GLU A 449 0.87 -5.84 3.95
N GLU A 450 -0.44 -5.93 3.72
CA GLU A 450 -1.38 -4.80 3.87
C GLU A 450 -1.79 -4.53 5.32
N HIS A 451 -1.90 -5.59 6.13
CA HIS A 451 -2.52 -5.53 7.46
C HIS A 451 -1.66 -6.15 8.57
N GLY A 452 -0.69 -7.02 8.24
CA GLY A 452 0.05 -7.80 9.23
C GLY A 452 0.62 -6.96 10.37
N THR A 453 1.24 -5.81 10.06
CA THR A 453 1.83 -4.89 11.06
C THR A 453 0.82 -4.35 12.06
N ARG A 454 -0.43 -4.11 11.64
CA ARG A 454 -1.52 -3.67 12.53
C ARG A 454 -1.95 -4.78 13.50
N PHE A 455 -1.66 -6.02 13.15
CA PHE A 455 -1.95 -7.22 13.94
C PHE A 455 -0.68 -7.83 14.56
N GLY A 456 0.38 -7.04 14.75
CA GLY A 456 1.59 -7.46 15.46
C GLY A 456 2.61 -8.26 14.64
N TRP A 457 2.40 -8.43 13.33
CA TRP A 457 3.38 -9.09 12.47
C TRP A 457 4.51 -8.15 12.06
N HIS A 458 5.74 -8.65 12.10
CA HIS A 458 6.95 -7.96 11.68
C HIS A 458 7.56 -8.65 10.48
N ARG A 459 7.98 -7.85 9.49
CA ARG A 459 8.64 -8.34 8.29
C ARG A 459 10.08 -8.72 8.60
N GLU A 460 10.47 -9.93 8.20
CA GLU A 460 11.84 -10.40 8.23
C GLU A 460 12.44 -10.53 6.83
N PHE A 461 13.76 -10.44 6.75
CA PHE A 461 14.49 -10.35 5.48
C PHE A 461 15.47 -11.49 5.23
N ASP A 462 15.90 -12.17 6.29
CA ASP A 462 16.77 -13.32 6.22
C ASP A 462 16.24 -14.48 7.08
N LEU A 463 16.67 -15.69 6.73
CA LEU A 463 16.16 -16.91 7.36
C LEU A 463 16.85 -17.23 8.69
N SER A 464 18.04 -16.66 8.93
CA SER A 464 18.78 -16.85 10.18
C SER A 464 18.06 -16.12 11.31
N SER A 465 17.68 -14.86 11.10
CA SER A 465 16.85 -14.06 12.00
C SER A 465 15.48 -14.68 12.20
N LEU A 466 14.85 -15.17 11.13
CA LEU A 466 13.55 -15.84 11.20
C LEU A 466 13.61 -17.14 12.05
N GLN A 467 14.61 -17.98 11.83
CA GLN A 467 14.78 -19.22 12.61
C GLN A 467 15.14 -18.90 14.07
N ALA A 468 15.98 -17.90 14.31
CA ALA A 468 16.31 -17.45 15.66
C ALA A 468 15.08 -16.94 16.41
N ALA A 469 14.19 -16.19 15.75
CA ALA A 469 12.92 -15.76 16.32
C ALA A 469 12.01 -16.94 16.66
N ALA A 470 11.91 -17.95 15.79
CA ALA A 470 11.18 -19.18 16.08
C ALA A 470 11.77 -19.89 17.32
N ASN A 471 13.10 -20.01 17.41
CA ASN A 471 13.79 -20.59 18.57
C ASN A 471 13.56 -19.77 19.86
N ALA A 472 13.37 -18.46 19.75
CA ALA A 472 12.98 -17.57 20.84
C ALA A 472 11.47 -17.62 21.19
N GLY A 473 10.73 -18.50 20.52
CA GLY A 473 9.31 -18.73 20.77
C GLY A 473 8.38 -17.72 20.12
N GLU A 474 8.83 -16.99 19.09
CA GLU A 474 7.98 -16.16 18.24
C GLU A 474 7.30 -17.01 17.15
N VAL A 475 6.10 -16.59 16.71
CA VAL A 475 5.36 -17.27 15.64
C VAL A 475 5.94 -16.83 14.30
N CYS A 476 6.56 -17.74 13.56
CA CYS A 476 7.27 -17.42 12.32
C CYS A 476 6.64 -18.11 11.11
N LEU A 477 6.54 -17.40 9.98
CA LEU A 477 5.93 -17.87 8.74
C LEU A 477 6.81 -17.57 7.53
N VAL A 478 6.89 -18.51 6.59
CA VAL A 478 7.30 -18.24 5.21
C VAL A 478 6.06 -18.35 4.32
N VAL A 479 5.79 -17.31 3.54
CA VAL A 479 4.62 -17.26 2.65
C VAL A 479 5.03 -16.81 1.26
N ALA A 480 4.48 -17.46 0.22
CA ALA A 480 4.73 -17.12 -1.17
C ALA A 480 3.45 -17.07 -1.99
N ARG A 481 3.38 -16.05 -2.87
CA ARG A 481 2.30 -15.79 -3.79
C ARG A 481 2.64 -16.33 -5.18
N ARG A 482 1.72 -17.05 -5.82
CA ARG A 482 1.91 -17.57 -7.19
C ARG A 482 1.82 -16.49 -8.25
N LYS A 483 2.50 -16.71 -9.38
CA LYS A 483 2.31 -15.93 -10.62
C LYS A 483 0.93 -16.17 -11.22
N ASP A 484 0.51 -17.45 -11.29
CA ASP A 484 -0.85 -17.83 -11.67
C ASP A 484 -1.76 -17.78 -10.43
N LEU A 485 -2.58 -16.73 -10.34
CA LEU A 485 -3.46 -16.47 -9.20
C LEU A 485 -4.68 -17.40 -9.15
N ASN A 486 -4.95 -18.15 -10.22
CA ASN A 486 -5.96 -19.21 -10.21
C ASN A 486 -5.49 -20.45 -9.43
N ARG A 487 -4.21 -20.49 -9.04
CA ARG A 487 -3.66 -21.51 -8.15
C ARG A 487 -3.28 -20.91 -6.81
N SER A 488 -3.53 -21.65 -5.73
CA SER A 488 -3.15 -21.20 -4.39
C SER A 488 -1.65 -21.04 -4.25
N GLY A 489 -1.24 -20.00 -3.52
CA GLY A 489 0.10 -19.80 -3.00
C GLY A 489 0.53 -20.93 -2.06
N HIS A 490 1.60 -20.70 -1.32
CA HIS A 490 2.06 -21.64 -0.31
C HIS A 490 2.51 -20.90 0.94
N ILE A 491 2.20 -21.45 2.11
CA ILE A 491 2.54 -20.89 3.41
C ILE A 491 2.98 -22.02 4.35
N VAL A 492 4.02 -21.79 5.15
CA VAL A 492 4.51 -22.76 6.13
C VAL A 492 4.83 -22.06 7.43
N ALA A 493 4.71 -22.79 8.54
CA ALA A 493 5.23 -22.35 9.82
C ALA A 493 6.71 -22.69 9.90
N VAL A 494 7.52 -21.73 10.34
CA VAL A 494 8.88 -21.97 10.80
C VAL A 494 8.81 -22.27 12.29
N VAL A 495 9.33 -23.42 12.68
CA VAL A 495 9.14 -23.98 14.01
C VAL A 495 10.48 -24.02 14.78
N PRO A 496 10.44 -24.00 16.13
CA PRO A 496 11.65 -24.02 16.93
C PRO A 496 12.48 -25.28 16.68
N GLU A 497 13.80 -25.12 16.60
CA GLU A 497 14.76 -26.22 16.58
C GLU A 497 14.76 -27.00 17.91
N ASP A 498 15.17 -28.26 17.85
CA ASP A 498 15.46 -29.11 19.00
C ASP A 498 16.78 -29.88 18.76
N GLU A 499 17.19 -30.74 19.71
CA GLU A 499 18.49 -31.44 19.64
C GLU A 499 18.63 -32.34 18.39
N ASP A 500 17.52 -32.86 17.88
CA ASP A 500 17.49 -33.80 16.76
C ASP A 500 17.11 -33.13 15.44
N ARG A 501 16.50 -31.95 15.49
CA ARG A 501 15.86 -31.30 14.35
C ARG A 501 16.35 -29.87 14.25
N LEU A 502 17.28 -29.68 13.32
CA LEU A 502 17.93 -28.41 13.07
C LEU A 502 17.58 -27.89 11.68
N ALA A 503 17.56 -26.57 11.54
CA ALA A 503 17.53 -25.88 10.26
C ALA A 503 18.81 -26.19 9.49
N HIS A 504 18.72 -26.17 8.15
CA HIS A 504 19.88 -26.41 7.32
C HIS A 504 20.67 -25.13 7.12
N ARG A 505 21.92 -25.17 7.57
CA ARG A 505 22.86 -24.04 7.55
C ARG A 505 23.99 -24.28 6.55
N ASP A 506 24.61 -23.20 6.08
CA ASP A 506 25.85 -23.27 5.31
C ASP A 506 27.08 -23.44 6.22
N ALA A 507 28.28 -23.39 5.61
CA ALA A 507 29.54 -23.56 6.32
C ALA A 507 29.87 -22.43 7.32
N VAL A 508 29.22 -21.27 7.21
CA VAL A 508 29.41 -20.12 8.11
C VAL A 508 28.29 -20.00 9.14
N GLY A 509 27.33 -20.93 9.14
CA GLY A 509 26.24 -21.02 10.12
C GLY A 509 24.95 -20.31 9.72
N GLU A 510 24.89 -19.74 8.52
CA GLU A 510 23.70 -19.03 8.03
C GLU A 510 22.61 -20.01 7.59
N VAL A 511 21.36 -19.75 7.97
CA VAL A 511 20.22 -20.61 7.61
C VAL A 511 19.92 -20.45 6.13
N LEU A 512 20.14 -21.53 5.38
CA LEU A 512 19.73 -21.62 3.98
C LEU A 512 18.27 -22.07 3.85
N ARG A 513 17.83 -22.95 4.75
CA ARG A 513 16.46 -23.49 4.80
C ARG A 513 16.04 -23.71 6.25
N PRO A 514 14.93 -23.09 6.70
CA PRO A 514 14.48 -23.19 8.07
C PRO A 514 13.91 -24.58 8.37
N LEU A 515 13.74 -24.89 9.66
CA LEU A 515 12.95 -26.02 10.10
C LEU A 515 11.46 -25.67 9.96
N GLU A 516 10.75 -26.44 9.16
CA GLU A 516 9.36 -26.14 8.78
C GLU A 516 8.38 -27.18 9.33
N SER A 517 7.13 -26.73 9.48
CA SER A 517 5.96 -27.58 9.64
C SER A 517 4.91 -27.25 8.58
N GLN A 518 4.34 -28.27 7.93
CA GLN A 518 3.58 -28.06 6.71
C GLN A 518 2.42 -29.04 6.49
N ALA A 519 1.26 -28.50 6.09
CA ALA A 519 0.14 -29.23 5.49
C ALA A 519 0.07 -29.04 3.95
N GLY A 520 0.99 -29.66 3.22
CA GLY A 520 1.22 -29.43 1.79
C GLY A 520 0.79 -30.60 0.90
N THR A 521 1.50 -30.78 -0.23
CA THR A 521 1.37 -32.01 -1.03
C THR A 521 1.88 -33.23 -0.27
N ARG A 522 2.86 -33.00 0.62
CA ARG A 522 3.28 -33.92 1.67
C ARG A 522 3.22 -33.17 3.00
N ASN A 523 2.60 -33.81 3.99
CA ASN A 523 2.50 -33.27 5.33
C ASN A 523 3.68 -33.77 6.18
N PHE A 524 4.21 -32.90 7.02
CA PHE A 524 5.24 -33.23 7.99
C PHE A 524 5.18 -32.25 9.17
N ARG A 525 5.45 -32.75 10.37
CA ARG A 525 5.49 -31.93 11.58
C ARG A 525 6.75 -31.09 11.67
N HIS A 526 7.90 -31.68 11.36
CA HIS A 526 9.21 -31.04 11.46
C HIS A 526 10.08 -31.59 10.34
N GLU A 527 10.40 -30.77 9.35
CA GLU A 527 11.35 -31.14 8.32
C GLU A 527 11.99 -29.90 7.69
N VAL A 528 13.24 -30.03 7.25
CA VAL A 528 13.84 -29.05 6.35
C VAL A 528 13.45 -29.39 4.92
N SER A 529 12.77 -28.47 4.25
CA SER A 529 12.38 -28.63 2.85
C SER A 529 13.58 -28.99 1.96
N ARG A 530 13.39 -29.84 0.93
CA ARG A 530 14.48 -30.24 0.02
C ARG A 530 15.06 -29.09 -0.81
N SER A 531 14.32 -28.00 -0.95
CA SER A 531 14.73 -26.79 -1.65
C SER A 531 14.17 -25.54 -0.97
N ALA A 532 14.71 -24.38 -1.33
CA ALA A 532 14.11 -23.08 -1.00
C ALA A 532 12.88 -22.85 -1.88
N TRP A 533 11.80 -23.60 -1.63
CA TRP A 533 10.62 -23.69 -2.50
C TRP A 533 9.98 -22.32 -2.78
N TRP A 534 10.10 -21.35 -1.87
CA TRP A 534 9.58 -19.98 -2.02
C TRP A 534 10.30 -19.18 -3.11
N ARG A 535 11.50 -19.61 -3.52
CA ARG A 535 12.27 -19.04 -4.63
C ARG A 535 11.97 -19.71 -5.97
N ASP A 536 11.11 -20.72 -6.01
CA ASP A 536 10.71 -21.38 -7.24
C ASP A 536 10.08 -20.38 -8.22
N ALA A 537 10.41 -20.51 -9.50
CA ALA A 537 9.97 -19.61 -10.57
C ALA A 537 8.44 -19.49 -10.72
N ARG A 538 7.67 -20.43 -10.16
CA ARG A 538 6.20 -20.37 -10.12
C ARG A 538 5.66 -19.29 -9.16
N PHE A 539 6.45 -18.86 -8.19
CA PHE A 539 6.08 -17.80 -7.25
C PHE A 539 6.47 -16.43 -7.82
N GLN A 540 5.58 -15.46 -7.63
CA GLN A 540 5.80 -14.07 -8.04
C GLN A 540 6.56 -13.29 -6.97
N SER A 541 6.25 -13.58 -5.70
CA SER A 541 6.87 -12.97 -4.53
C SER A 541 6.77 -13.91 -3.34
N HIS A 542 7.65 -13.70 -2.37
CA HIS A 542 7.64 -14.38 -1.08
C HIS A 542 8.06 -13.42 0.03
N ALA A 543 7.77 -13.83 1.26
CA ALA A 543 7.90 -13.03 2.45
C ALA A 543 8.19 -13.90 3.67
N TYR A 544 8.89 -13.31 4.64
CA TYR A 544 9.15 -13.90 5.95
C TYR A 544 8.50 -13.02 7.01
N TRP A 545 7.78 -13.61 7.95
CA TRP A 545 7.07 -12.85 8.98
C TRP A 545 7.28 -13.48 10.33
N ARG A 546 7.43 -12.66 11.36
CA ARG A 546 7.44 -13.08 12.76
C ARG A 546 6.41 -12.32 13.57
N HIS A 547 5.90 -12.92 14.64
CA HIS A 547 5.00 -12.31 15.59
C HIS A 547 5.46 -12.68 17.02
N PRO A 548 5.72 -11.68 17.89
CA PRO A 548 6.27 -11.90 19.22
C PRO A 548 5.36 -12.71 20.15
#